data_AF-H1KVX4-F1
#
_entry.id   AF-H1KVX4-F1
#
_cell.length_a   1.000
_cell.length_b   1.000
_cell.length_c   1.000
_cell.angle_alpha   90.00
_cell.angle_beta   90.00
_cell.angle_gamma   90.00
#
_symmetry.space_group_name_H-M   'P 1'
#
loop_
_entity.id
_entity.type
_entity.pdbx_description
1 polymer ?
#
loop_
_entity_poly.entity_id
_entity_poly.type
_entity_poly.pdbx_seq_one_letter_code
_entity_poly.pdbx_strand_id
1 'polypeptide(L)'
;MSPLSALRARPPENDGCPAADAIARSAATALRLELETYPKPGLVSHVDRGSHADMDADTFRASTVAITPFFRALALAGAAGAPMPALRRIGLEAEAAMRAATGGVNTHRGAIFGLGLLCAAA
;
A
#
# COMPACT_ATOMS: atom_id res chain seq x y z
N MET A 1 -21.35 -21.94 -41.29
CA MET A 1 -19.99 -22.24 -40.79
C MET A 1 -19.15 -20.97 -40.85
N SER A 2 -18.93 -20.32 -39.70
CA SER A 2 -17.61 -19.92 -39.20
C SER A 2 -17.84 -19.17 -37.88
N PRO A 3 -17.46 -19.75 -36.72
CA PRO A 3 -17.76 -19.20 -35.42
C PRO A 3 -16.65 -18.24 -35.01
N LEU A 4 -16.81 -16.94 -35.29
CA LEU A 4 -16.04 -15.92 -34.59
C LEU A 4 -16.79 -15.55 -33.32
N SER A 5 -16.73 -16.49 -32.37
CA SER A 5 -17.07 -16.24 -30.97
C SER A 5 -16.27 -15.03 -30.49
N ALA A 6 -17.01 -14.00 -30.09
CA ALA A 6 -16.52 -12.93 -29.27
C ALA A 6 -15.87 -13.52 -28.01
N LEU A 7 -14.55 -13.69 -28.03
CA LEU A 7 -13.75 -13.84 -26.82
C LEU A 7 -13.70 -12.45 -26.18
N ARG A 8 -14.81 -12.06 -25.53
CA ARG A 8 -14.76 -11.02 -24.51
C ARG A 8 -13.66 -11.45 -23.55
N ALA A 9 -12.59 -10.66 -23.46
CA ALA A 9 -11.61 -10.80 -22.40
C ALA A 9 -12.39 -10.83 -21.09
N ARG A 10 -12.40 -11.99 -20.44
CA ARG A 10 -12.97 -12.16 -19.11
C ARG A 10 -12.20 -11.18 -18.21
N PRO A 11 -12.86 -10.36 -17.37
CA PRO A 11 -12.13 -9.66 -16.33
C PRO A 11 -11.29 -10.70 -15.58
N PRO A 12 -10.04 -10.40 -15.19
CA PRO A 12 -9.25 -11.34 -14.41
C PRO A 12 -10.12 -11.77 -13.24
N GLU A 13 -10.40 -13.07 -13.19
CA GLU A 13 -11.15 -13.67 -12.10
C GLU A 13 -10.43 -13.25 -10.81
N ASN A 14 -11.21 -12.95 -9.76
CA ASN A 14 -10.65 -12.61 -8.47
C ASN A 14 -9.92 -13.85 -7.94
N ASP A 15 -8.66 -14.00 -8.34
CA ASP A 15 -7.71 -14.97 -7.82
C ASP A 15 -7.36 -14.49 -6.40
N GLY A 16 -8.36 -14.54 -5.54
CA GLY A 16 -8.30 -14.08 -4.17
C GLY A 16 -7.29 -14.95 -3.47
N CYS A 17 -6.06 -14.45 -3.35
CA CYS A 17 -5.06 -15.00 -2.44
C CYS A 17 -5.41 -14.47 -1.05
N PRO A 18 -6.12 -15.23 -0.20
CA PRO A 18 -6.66 -14.69 1.04
C PRO A 18 -5.53 -14.31 2.01
N ALA A 19 -4.38 -14.99 1.87
CA ALA A 19 -3.14 -14.67 2.58
C ALA A 19 -2.59 -13.29 2.18
N ALA A 20 -2.44 -13.00 0.88
CA ALA A 20 -2.00 -11.68 0.42
C ALA A 20 -2.97 -10.56 0.84
N ASP A 21 -4.28 -10.83 0.79
CA ASP A 21 -5.29 -9.88 1.28
C ASP A 21 -5.16 -9.67 2.80
N ALA A 22 -4.91 -10.72 3.57
CA ALA A 22 -4.69 -10.63 5.01
C ALA A 22 -3.42 -9.85 5.35
N ILE A 23 -2.31 -10.10 4.66
CA ILE A 23 -1.05 -9.37 4.81
C ILE A 23 -1.27 -7.88 4.54
N ALA A 24 -1.92 -7.54 3.42
CA ALA A 24 -2.22 -6.15 3.07
C ALA A 24 -3.13 -5.47 4.11
N ARG A 25 -4.16 -6.17 4.61
CA ARG A 25 -5.03 -5.67 5.67
C ARG A 25 -4.25 -5.44 6.98
N SER A 26 -3.33 -6.32 7.33
CA SER A 26 -2.48 -6.16 8.52
C SER A 26 -1.55 -4.96 8.40
N ALA A 27 -0.89 -4.78 7.24
CA ALA A 27 -0.06 -3.60 6.99
C ALA A 27 -0.87 -2.29 7.05
N ALA A 28 -2.05 -2.26 6.42
CA ALA A 28 -2.95 -1.10 6.49
C ALA A 28 -3.45 -0.84 7.92
N THR A 29 -3.74 -1.90 8.68
CA THR A 29 -4.14 -1.79 10.08
C THR A 29 -3.01 -1.22 10.95
N ALA A 30 -1.77 -1.67 10.73
CA ALA A 30 -0.61 -1.13 11.42
C ALA A 30 -0.46 0.39 11.21
N LEU A 31 -0.63 0.88 9.98
CA LEU A 31 -0.60 2.32 9.69
C LEU A 31 -1.76 3.07 10.35
N ARG A 32 -2.97 2.51 10.35
CA ARG A 32 -4.10 3.13 11.07
C ARG A 32 -3.83 3.21 12.57
N LEU A 33 -3.34 2.12 13.18
CA LEU A 33 -2.99 2.10 14.60
C LEU A 33 -1.86 3.10 14.92
N GLU A 34 -0.89 3.25 14.01
CA GLU A 34 0.14 4.28 14.13
C GLU A 34 -0.47 5.71 14.19
N LEU A 35 -1.51 5.99 13.40
CA LEU A 35 -2.21 7.29 13.43
C LEU A 35 -3.06 7.46 14.70
N GLU A 36 -3.73 6.41 15.14
CA GLU A 36 -4.58 6.43 16.35
C GLU A 36 -3.76 6.48 17.65
N THR A 37 -2.46 6.19 17.59
CA THR A 37 -1.58 6.25 18.76
C THR A 37 -1.45 7.69 19.27
N TYR A 38 -1.81 7.92 20.53
CA TYR A 38 -1.66 9.18 21.26
C TYR A 38 -1.45 8.91 22.77
N PRO A 39 -0.52 9.60 23.47
CA PRO A 39 0.35 10.66 22.98
C PRO A 39 1.44 10.15 22.03
N LYS A 40 1.80 10.96 21.03
CA LYS A 40 2.78 10.61 19.99
C LYS A 40 3.71 11.80 19.68
N PRO A 41 4.63 12.14 20.59
CA PRO A 41 5.40 13.39 20.50
C PRO A 41 6.14 13.58 19.18
N GLY A 42 5.89 14.72 18.53
CA GLY A 42 6.59 15.14 17.30
C GLY A 42 6.10 14.48 16.01
N LEU A 43 5.23 13.48 16.07
CA LEU A 43 4.71 12.77 14.91
C LEU A 43 3.21 13.05 14.73
N VAL A 44 2.70 12.83 13.51
CA VAL A 44 1.26 12.98 13.22
C VAL A 44 0.43 11.96 14.01
N SER A 45 -0.67 12.43 14.59
CA SER A 45 -1.70 11.64 15.25
C SER A 45 -3.10 12.04 14.76
N HIS A 46 -4.13 11.35 15.23
CA HIS A 46 -5.52 11.76 15.02
C HIS A 46 -5.90 13.07 15.74
N VAL A 47 -5.09 13.54 16.70
CA VAL A 47 -5.34 14.76 17.50
C VAL A 47 -4.61 15.97 16.93
N ASP A 48 -3.36 15.78 16.48
CA ASP A 48 -2.49 16.87 16.05
C ASP A 48 -1.50 16.44 14.95
N ARG A 49 -0.85 17.44 14.34
CA ARG A 49 0.16 17.24 13.27
C ARG A 49 1.56 16.97 13.83
N GLY A 50 1.73 16.86 15.15
CA GLY A 50 3.05 16.84 15.78
C GLY A 50 3.91 18.02 15.34
N SER A 51 5.15 17.76 14.92
CA SER A 51 6.07 18.77 14.40
C SER A 51 5.92 19.02 12.89
N HIS A 52 4.96 18.37 12.23
CA HIS A 52 4.81 18.45 10.78
C HIS A 52 3.98 19.66 10.33
N ALA A 53 4.52 20.41 9.38
CA ALA A 53 3.79 21.49 8.70
C ALA A 53 3.11 21.02 7.40
N ASP A 54 3.57 19.89 6.84
CA ASP A 54 3.24 19.42 5.50
C ASP A 54 2.22 18.27 5.49
N MET A 55 1.94 17.64 6.62
CA MET A 55 0.98 16.53 6.74
C MET A 55 0.14 16.59 8.01
N ASP A 56 -1.02 15.96 7.95
CA ASP A 56 -2.01 15.81 9.02
C ASP A 56 -2.67 14.43 8.95
N ALA A 57 -3.63 14.18 9.84
CA ALA A 57 -4.37 12.92 9.90
C ALA A 57 -5.06 12.57 8.58
N ASP A 58 -5.62 13.55 7.86
CA ASP A 58 -6.31 13.30 6.58
C ASP A 58 -5.33 12.91 5.49
N THR A 59 -4.19 13.62 5.40
CA THR A 59 -3.08 13.25 4.52
C THR A 59 -2.57 11.84 4.82
N PHE A 60 -2.47 11.49 6.11
CA PHE A 60 -2.08 10.16 6.57
C PHE A 60 -3.07 9.08 6.12
N ARG A 61 -4.37 9.27 6.35
CA ARG A 61 -5.43 8.35 5.94
C ARG A 61 -5.48 8.18 4.42
N ALA A 62 -5.41 9.28 3.66
CA ALA A 62 -5.38 9.26 2.20
C ALA A 62 -4.19 8.45 1.68
N SER A 63 -3.01 8.67 2.26
CA SER A 63 -1.81 7.90 1.94
C SER A 63 -1.98 6.41 2.24
N THR A 64 -2.49 6.03 3.42
CA THR A 64 -2.73 4.63 3.77
C THR A 64 -3.66 3.94 2.78
N VAL A 65 -4.77 4.58 2.39
CA VAL A 65 -5.69 4.03 1.38
C VAL A 65 -4.98 3.83 0.04
N ALA A 66 -4.22 4.83 -0.41
CA ALA A 66 -3.52 4.80 -1.69
C ALA A 66 -2.48 3.67 -1.78
N ILE A 67 -1.74 3.40 -0.69
CA ILE A 67 -0.65 2.41 -0.71
C ILE A 67 -1.09 0.98 -0.36
N THR A 68 -2.26 0.79 0.24
CA THR A 68 -2.74 -0.55 0.67
C THR A 68 -2.76 -1.60 -0.45
N PRO A 69 -3.22 -1.30 -1.68
CA PRO A 69 -3.19 -2.27 -2.78
C PRO A 69 -1.78 -2.76 -3.13
N PHE A 70 -0.75 -1.93 -2.88
CA PHE A 70 0.63 -2.28 -3.19
C PHE A 70 1.23 -3.25 -2.16
N PHE A 71 0.78 -3.22 -0.90
CA PHE A 71 1.15 -4.27 0.07
C PHE A 71 0.65 -5.65 -0.38
N ARG A 72 -0.56 -5.72 -0.94
CA ARG A 72 -1.07 -6.96 -1.56
C ARG A 72 -0.23 -7.38 -2.75
N ALA A 73 0.12 -6.44 -3.63
CA ALA A 73 0.95 -6.72 -4.79
C ALA A 73 2.35 -7.23 -4.40
N LEU A 74 2.95 -6.65 -3.35
CA LEU A 74 4.24 -7.09 -2.80
C LEU A 74 4.15 -8.48 -2.20
N ALA A 75 3.08 -8.80 -1.46
CA ALA A 75 2.85 -10.14 -0.93
C ALA A 75 2.70 -11.19 -2.04
N LEU A 76 1.93 -10.89 -3.08
CA LEU A 76 1.79 -11.78 -4.25
C LEU A 76 3.12 -11.98 -4.98
N ALA A 77 3.86 -10.90 -5.23
CA ALA A 77 5.15 -10.97 -5.90
C ALA A 77 6.17 -11.75 -5.07
N GLY A 78 6.19 -11.55 -3.75
CA GLY A 78 7.00 -12.29 -2.80
C GLY A 78 6.72 -13.80 -2.82
N ALA A 79 5.45 -14.18 -2.70
CA ALA A 79 5.01 -15.57 -2.77
C ALA A 79 5.35 -16.25 -4.10
N ALA A 80 5.40 -15.49 -5.20
CA ALA A 80 5.83 -15.95 -6.51
C ALA A 80 7.36 -16.03 -6.69
N GLY A 81 8.15 -15.70 -5.67
CA GLY A 81 9.61 -15.70 -5.73
C GLY A 81 10.18 -14.57 -6.61
N ALA A 82 9.47 -13.45 -6.74
CA ALA A 82 9.90 -12.36 -7.60
C ALA A 82 11.23 -11.76 -7.11
N PRO A 83 12.17 -11.45 -8.02
CA PRO A 83 13.45 -10.89 -7.63
C PRO A 83 13.31 -9.42 -7.18
N MET A 84 14.28 -8.91 -6.42
CA MET A 84 14.23 -7.54 -5.89
C MET A 84 13.92 -6.43 -6.92
N PRO A 85 14.39 -6.46 -8.18
CA PRO A 85 14.00 -5.45 -9.17
C PRO A 85 12.49 -5.36 -9.40
N ALA A 86 11.77 -6.50 -9.35
CA ALA A 86 10.32 -6.51 -9.50
C ALA A 86 9.62 -5.91 -8.27
N LEU A 87 10.06 -6.27 -7.06
CA LEU A 87 9.54 -5.69 -5.81
C LEU A 87 9.79 -4.18 -5.74
N ARG A 88 10.99 -3.73 -6.16
CA ARG A 88 11.35 -2.32 -6.22
C ARG A 88 10.42 -1.54 -7.15
N ARG A 89 10.05 -2.10 -8.31
CA ARG A 89 9.10 -1.46 -9.23
C ARG A 89 7.75 -1.23 -8.57
N ILE A 90 7.23 -2.23 -7.85
CA ILE A 90 5.96 -2.10 -7.10
C ILE A 90 6.08 -1.01 -6.03
N GLY A 91 7.21 -0.95 -5.31
CA GLY A 91 7.47 0.10 -4.32
C GLY A 91 7.49 1.51 -4.93
N LEU A 92 8.11 1.69 -6.10
CA LEU A 92 8.12 2.99 -6.81
C LEU A 92 6.71 3.41 -7.27
N GLU A 93 5.90 2.46 -7.74
CA GLU A 93 4.49 2.72 -8.08
C GLU A 93 3.68 3.11 -6.83
N ALA A 94 3.94 2.46 -5.69
CA ALA A 94 3.33 2.82 -4.40
C ALA A 94 3.73 4.23 -3.95
N GLU A 95 5.00 4.62 -4.10
CA GLU A 95 5.47 5.97 -3.80
C GLU A 95 4.78 7.01 -4.69
N ALA A 96 4.62 6.73 -5.99
CA ALA A 96 3.91 7.61 -6.90
C ALA A 96 2.43 7.76 -6.50
N ALA A 97 1.75 6.66 -6.16
CA ALA A 97 0.36 6.67 -5.71
C ALA A 97 0.19 7.45 -4.41
N MET A 98 1.10 7.26 -3.45
CA MET A 98 1.16 8.03 -2.22
C MET A 98 1.25 9.53 -2.54
N ARG A 99 2.25 9.95 -3.32
CA ARG A 99 2.47 11.37 -3.62
C ARG A 99 1.28 11.98 -4.37
N ALA A 100 0.62 11.23 -5.25
CA ALA A 100 -0.58 11.69 -5.92
C ALA A 100 -1.73 11.91 -4.94
N ALA A 101 -1.94 11.01 -3.98
CA ALA A 101 -2.99 11.10 -2.97
C ALA A 101 -2.73 12.20 -1.92
N THR A 102 -1.48 12.59 -1.72
CA THR A 102 -1.07 13.53 -0.66
C THR A 102 -0.62 14.89 -1.18
N GLY A 103 -0.85 15.20 -2.46
CA GLY A 103 -0.41 16.48 -3.06
C GLY A 103 1.11 16.66 -3.09
N GLY A 104 1.88 15.56 -3.14
CA GLY A 104 3.33 15.55 -3.24
C GLY A 104 4.08 15.31 -1.91
N VAL A 105 3.35 15.26 -0.79
CA VAL A 105 3.90 15.10 0.55
C VAL A 105 4.39 13.68 0.79
N ASN A 106 5.56 13.55 1.42
CA ASN A 106 6.14 12.26 1.77
C ASN A 106 5.57 11.74 3.10
N THR A 107 4.43 11.06 3.05
CA THR A 107 3.74 10.58 4.25
C THR A 107 4.21 9.19 4.71
N HIS A 108 4.55 8.30 3.77
CA HIS A 108 4.77 6.88 4.06
C HIS A 108 5.91 6.23 3.25
N ARG A 109 6.87 6.98 2.68
CA ARG A 109 7.96 6.35 1.91
C ARG A 109 8.74 5.31 2.72
N GLY A 110 8.99 5.60 4.00
CA GLY A 110 9.63 4.65 4.91
C GLY A 110 8.79 3.38 5.14
N ALA A 111 7.47 3.53 5.29
CA ALA A 111 6.54 2.40 5.46
C ALA A 111 6.42 1.56 4.18
N ILE A 112 6.38 2.19 3.00
CA ILE A 112 6.40 1.48 1.71
C ILE A 112 7.62 0.57 1.61
N PHE A 113 8.79 1.04 2.05
CA PHE A 113 9.99 0.20 2.09
C PHE A 113 9.90 -0.88 3.17
N GLY A 114 9.74 -0.50 4.44
CA GLY A 114 9.82 -1.42 5.57
C GLY A 114 8.68 -2.44 5.60
N LEU A 115 7.42 -1.99 5.63
CA LEU A 115 6.26 -2.88 5.60
C LEU A 115 6.17 -3.60 4.26
N GLY A 116 6.59 -2.97 3.15
CA GLY A 116 6.59 -3.61 1.84
C GLY A 116 7.52 -4.82 1.76
N LEU A 117 8.73 -4.73 2.32
CA LEU A 117 9.64 -5.88 2.42
C LEU A 117 9.07 -7.00 3.30
N LEU A 118 8.43 -6.65 4.42
CA LEU A 118 7.75 -7.64 5.27
C LEU A 118 6.60 -8.32 4.54
N CYS A 119 5.82 -7.57 3.75
CA CYS A 119 4.75 -8.14 2.94
C CYS A 119 5.28 -9.13 1.92
N ALA A 120 6.39 -8.83 1.25
CA ALA A 120 7.01 -9.71 0.26
C ALA A 120 7.69 -10.95 0.87
N ALA A 121 8.02 -10.93 2.16
CA ALA A 121 8.70 -12.04 2.83
C ALA A 121 7.76 -12.99 3.61
N ALA A 122 6.49 -12.61 3.75
CA ALA A 122 5.47 -13.35 4.52
C ALA A 122 4.90 -14.55 3.76
#